data_AF-A0A7S0UFH6-F1
#
_entry.id   AF-A0A7S0UFH6-F1
#
_cell.length_a   1.000
_cell.length_b   1.000
_cell.length_c   1.000
_cell.angle_alpha   90.00
_cell.angle_beta   90.00
_cell.angle_gamma   90.00
#
_symmetry.space_group_name_H-M   'P 1'
#
loop_
_entity.id
_entity.type
_entity.pdbx_description
1 polymer ?
#
loop_
_entity_poly.entity_id
_entity_poly.type
_entity_poly.pdbx_seq_one_letter_code
_entity_poly.pdbx_strand_id
1 'polypeptide(L)'
;AASALFRTPLLRYFTATGCIDVSAKEITKAVGKGFSIGIVVDGIAGIFRNNHDDEVVAIKDRKGLAKLALRTGTPLVAAYSVGNTEVFRAGFDPWGGMEWL
;
A
#
# COMPACT_ATOMS: atom_id res chain seq x y z
N ALA A 1 4.41 -0.70 -5.86
CA ALA A 1 3.24 -0.09 -6.52
C ALA A 1 2.34 -1.21 -7.03
N ALA A 2 1.03 -1.02 -7.01
CA ALA A 2 0.09 -1.96 -7.62
C ALA A 2 0.21 -1.91 -9.15
N SER A 3 0.00 -3.03 -9.83
CA SER A 3 0.11 -3.14 -11.30
C SER A 3 -0.76 -2.14 -12.06
N ALA A 4 -1.91 -1.75 -11.48
CA ALA A 4 -2.84 -0.76 -12.03
C ALA A 4 -2.23 0.65 -12.19
N LEU A 5 -1.35 1.08 -11.26
CA LEU A 5 -0.67 2.38 -11.33
C LEU A 5 0.18 2.52 -12.61
N PHE A 6 0.72 1.42 -13.12
CA PHE A 6 1.54 1.43 -14.33
C PHE A 6 0.71 1.46 -15.63
N ARG A 7 -0.58 1.10 -15.56
CA ARG A 7 -1.48 0.99 -16.72
C ARG A 7 -2.37 2.21 -16.91
N THR A 8 -2.70 2.95 -15.85
CA THR A 8 -3.59 4.11 -15.96
C THR A 8 -2.82 5.39 -16.34
N PRO A 9 -3.15 6.05 -17.46
CA PRO A 9 -2.29 7.08 -18.09
C PRO A 9 -1.92 8.28 -17.21
N LEU A 10 -2.75 8.65 -16.22
CA LEU A 10 -2.47 9.73 -15.27
C LEU A 10 -1.71 9.25 -14.03
N LEU A 11 -2.10 8.10 -13.49
CA LEU A 11 -1.47 7.49 -12.31
C LEU A 11 -0.05 6.99 -12.59
N ARG A 12 0.27 6.69 -13.85
CA ARG A 12 1.61 6.28 -14.28
C ARG A 12 2.68 7.33 -13.97
N TYR A 13 2.35 8.62 -13.93
CA TYR A 13 3.33 9.66 -13.59
C TYR A 13 3.87 9.57 -12.16
N PHE A 14 3.14 8.93 -11.23
CA PHE A 14 3.68 8.64 -9.89
C PHE A 14 4.91 7.71 -9.92
N THR A 15 5.11 6.96 -11.00
CA THR A 15 6.37 6.19 -11.15
C THR A 15 7.61 7.07 -11.26
N ALA A 16 7.45 8.32 -11.72
CA ALA A 16 8.54 9.29 -11.77
C ALA A 16 8.97 9.79 -10.38
N THR A 17 8.17 9.56 -9.33
CA THR A 17 8.51 9.95 -7.94
C THR A 17 9.34 8.90 -7.21
N GLY A 18 9.90 7.90 -7.91
CA GLY A 18 10.71 6.83 -7.31
C GLY A 18 9.91 5.64 -6.80
N CYS A 19 8.65 5.49 -7.23
CA CYS A 19 7.86 4.31 -6.90
C CYS A 19 8.43 3.05 -7.58
N ILE A 20 8.68 2.02 -6.78
CA ILE A 20 9.10 0.69 -7.24
C ILE A 20 7.95 -0.32 -7.14
N ASP A 21 8.05 -1.45 -7.82
CA ASP A 21 7.16 -2.60 -7.61
C ASP A 21 7.23 -3.06 -6.14
N VAL A 22 6.08 -3.47 -5.58
CA VAL A 22 5.98 -4.00 -4.22
C VAL A 22 6.40 -5.49 -4.13
N SER A 23 6.95 -6.05 -5.21
CA SER A 23 7.51 -7.41 -5.19
C SER A 23 8.65 -7.54 -4.16
N ALA A 24 8.73 -8.70 -3.51
CA ALA A 24 9.76 -8.98 -2.51
C ALA A 24 11.19 -8.84 -3.07
N LYS A 25 11.37 -9.11 -4.37
CA LYS A 25 12.65 -8.97 -5.07
C LYS A 25 13.10 -7.51 -5.15
N GLU A 26 12.22 -6.61 -5.61
CA GLU A 26 12.56 -5.20 -5.74
C GLU A 26 12.73 -4.53 -4.36
N ILE A 27 11.91 -4.90 -3.38
CA ILE A 27 12.07 -4.43 -1.98
C ILE A 27 13.44 -4.86 -1.44
N THR A 28 13.81 -6.14 -1.55
CA THR A 28 15.11 -6.64 -1.07
C THR A 28 16.28 -5.92 -1.76
N LYS A 29 16.16 -5.68 -3.07
CA LYS A 29 17.16 -4.97 -3.85
C LYS A 29 17.31 -3.51 -3.42
N ALA A 30 16.20 -2.81 -3.17
CA ALA A 30 16.22 -1.42 -2.73
C ALA A 30 16.78 -1.27 -1.31
N VAL A 31 16.35 -2.12 -0.37
CA VAL A 31 16.90 -2.17 0.98
C VAL A 31 18.39 -2.51 0.98
N GLY A 32 18.82 -3.49 0.15
CA GLY A 32 20.23 -3.87 0.03
C GLY A 32 21.12 -2.76 -0.53
N LYS A 33 20.54 -1.76 -1.20
CA LYS A 33 21.23 -0.55 -1.66
C LYS A 33 21.22 0.59 -0.62
N GLY A 34 20.63 0.37 0.56
CA GLY A 34 20.53 1.36 1.64
C GLY A 34 19.33 2.30 1.54
N PHE A 35 18.35 2.02 0.65
CA PHE A 35 17.15 2.85 0.58
C PHE A 35 16.14 2.51 1.68
N SER A 36 15.49 3.55 2.20
CA SER A 36 14.29 3.42 3.04
C SER A 36 13.04 3.28 2.17
N ILE A 37 12.09 2.45 2.58
CA ILE A 37 10.89 2.15 1.79
C ILE A 37 9.64 2.32 2.66
N GLY A 38 8.70 3.14 2.19
CA GLY A 38 7.36 3.25 2.77
C GLY A 38 6.37 2.34 2.05
N ILE A 39 5.58 1.58 2.80
CA ILE A 39 4.57 0.65 2.26
C ILE A 39 3.28 0.77 3.07
N VAL A 40 2.17 1.01 2.38
CA VAL A 40 0.83 0.91 2.97
C VAL A 40 0.37 -0.54 2.87
N VAL A 41 0.38 -1.24 4.01
CA VAL A 41 0.13 -2.69 4.08
C VAL A 41 -1.34 -3.05 3.93
N ASP A 42 -2.24 -2.11 4.23
CA ASP A 42 -3.68 -2.31 4.29
C ASP A 42 -4.32 -2.58 2.92
N GLY A 43 -3.89 -1.81 1.91
CA GLY A 43 -4.32 -1.93 0.52
C GLY A 43 -5.85 -1.86 0.36
N ILE A 44 -6.36 -2.51 -0.69
CA ILE A 44 -7.78 -2.42 -1.07
C ILE A 44 -8.74 -3.01 -0.02
N ALA A 45 -8.31 -4.05 0.71
CA ALA A 45 -9.12 -4.68 1.75
C ALA A 45 -9.41 -3.73 2.92
N GLY A 46 -8.44 -2.85 3.25
CA GLY A 46 -8.63 -1.79 4.22
C GLY A 46 -9.65 -0.75 3.76
N ILE A 47 -9.55 -0.35 2.49
CA ILE A 47 -10.46 0.65 1.91
C ILE A 47 -11.92 0.19 2.02
N PHE A 48 -12.21 -1.08 1.75
CA PHE A 48 -13.57 -1.63 1.85
C PHE A 48 -14.06 -1.89 3.28
N ARG A 49 -13.17 -1.96 4.27
CA ARG A 49 -13.54 -2.24 5.67
C ARG A 49 -13.61 -0.99 6.54
N ASN A 50 -12.97 0.11 6.12
CA ASN A 50 -13.06 1.39 6.81
C ASN A 50 -14.43 2.02 6.58
N ASN A 51 -15.05 2.49 7.66
CA ASN A 51 -16.24 3.33 7.61
C ASN A 51 -16.03 4.56 8.51
N HIS A 52 -17.01 5.46 8.55
CA HIS A 52 -16.89 6.72 9.30
C HIS A 52 -16.83 6.49 10.82
N ASP A 53 -17.39 5.39 11.31
CA ASP A 53 -17.54 5.11 12.74
C ASP A 53 -16.43 4.18 13.27
N ASP A 54 -15.85 3.36 12.39
CA ASP A 54 -14.83 2.35 12.67
C ASP A 54 -13.68 2.43 11.65
N GLU A 55 -12.54 2.97 12.08
CA GLU A 55 -11.28 2.87 11.34
C GLU A 55 -10.62 1.50 11.60
N VAL A 56 -10.58 0.63 10.58
CA VAL A 56 -10.08 -0.74 10.66
C VAL A 56 -8.93 -0.96 9.68
N VAL A 57 -7.82 -1.50 10.19
CA VAL A 57 -6.64 -1.85 9.39
C VAL A 57 -6.52 -3.36 9.18
N ALA A 58 -6.52 -3.82 7.93
CA ALA A 58 -6.43 -5.22 7.54
C ALA A 58 -4.97 -5.72 7.48
N ILE A 59 -4.25 -5.69 8.61
CA ILE A 59 -2.85 -6.15 8.69
C ILE A 59 -2.67 -7.56 9.27
N LYS A 60 -3.66 -8.08 10.01
CA LYS A 60 -3.56 -9.33 10.80
C LYS A 60 -3.00 -10.52 10.02
N ASP A 61 -3.49 -10.73 8.79
CA ASP A 61 -3.07 -11.85 7.93
C ASP A 61 -1.92 -11.48 6.98
N ARG A 62 -1.55 -10.19 6.90
CA ARG A 62 -0.54 -9.65 5.97
C ARG A 62 0.86 -9.66 6.57
N LYS A 63 1.36 -10.86 6.90
CA LYS A 63 2.68 -11.06 7.54
C LYS A 63 3.87 -11.01 6.56
N GLY A 64 3.63 -10.81 5.26
CA GLY A 64 4.66 -10.84 4.23
C GLY A 64 5.78 -9.82 4.45
N LEU A 65 5.41 -8.59 4.83
CA LEU A 65 6.36 -7.51 5.12
C LEU A 65 7.25 -7.85 6.33
N ALA A 66 6.65 -8.35 7.42
CA ALA A 66 7.38 -8.77 8.61
C ALA A 66 8.37 -9.90 8.30
N LYS A 67 7.94 -10.91 7.53
CA LYS A 67 8.82 -11.99 7.08
C LYS A 67 9.99 -11.48 6.23
N LEU A 68 9.74 -10.49 5.38
CA LEU A 68 10.77 -9.91 4.51
C LEU A 68 11.79 -9.14 5.34
N ALA A 69 11.34 -8.30 6.26
CA ALA A 69 12.22 -7.55 7.16
C ALA A 69 13.10 -8.45 8.03
N LEU A 70 12.56 -9.55 8.55
CA LEU A 70 13.33 -10.54 9.29
C LEU A 70 14.43 -11.19 8.42
N ARG A 71 14.13 -11.46 7.14
CA ARG A 71 15.11 -12.04 6.20
C ARG A 71 16.21 -11.05 5.81
N THR A 72 15.87 -9.77 5.67
CA THR A 72 16.82 -8.73 5.26
C THR A 72 17.52 -8.05 6.44
N GLY A 73 17.13 -8.38 7.68
CA GLY A 73 17.65 -7.73 8.89
C GLY A 73 17.28 -6.25 8.99
N THR A 74 16.17 -5.84 8.36
CA THR A 74 15.79 -4.43 8.24
C THR A 74 14.83 -4.02 9.36
N PRO A 75 15.07 -2.89 10.04
CA PRO A 75 14.13 -2.41 11.05
C PRO A 75 12.79 -2.03 10.41
N LEU A 76 11.70 -2.37 11.08
CA LEU A 76 10.35 -1.97 10.70
C LEU A 76 9.84 -0.86 11.62
N VAL A 77 9.34 0.20 11.01
CA VAL A 77 8.65 1.30 11.70
C VAL A 77 7.18 1.25 11.30
N ALA A 78 6.31 0.97 12.27
CA ALA A 78 4.87 1.04 12.07
C ALA A 78 4.41 2.48 12.30
N ALA A 79 3.64 3.01 11.36
CA ALA A 79 2.97 4.30 11.48
C ALA A 79 1.50 4.10 11.12
N TYR A 80 0.62 4.77 11.87
CA TYR A 80 -0.81 4.79 11.63
C TYR A 80 -1.32 6.21 11.75
N SER A 81 -2.21 6.60 10.83
CA SER A 81 -2.80 7.93 10.76
C SER A 81 -4.30 7.81 10.98
N VAL A 82 -4.79 8.46 12.03
CA VAL A 82 -6.21 8.48 12.44
C VAL A 82 -6.94 9.70 11.89
N GLY A 83 -8.27 9.61 11.81
CA GLY A 83 -9.15 10.71 11.41
C GLY A 83 -9.24 10.92 9.90
N ASN A 84 -8.71 9.98 9.12
CA ASN A 84 -8.79 10.05 7.66
C ASN A 84 -10.22 9.79 7.19
N THR A 85 -10.98 8.94 7.88
CA THR A 85 -12.38 8.65 7.54
C THR A 85 -13.34 9.76 7.92
N GLU A 86 -12.96 10.62 8.88
CA GLU A 86 -13.73 11.82 9.25
C GLU A 86 -13.55 12.95 8.24
N VAL A 87 -12.34 13.11 7.70
CA VAL A 87 -12.01 14.18 6.74
C VAL A 87 -12.36 13.80 5.30
N PHE A 88 -12.20 12.53 4.93
CA PHE A 88 -12.38 12.05 3.56
C PHE A 88 -13.48 10.99 3.46
N ARG A 89 -14.35 11.14 2.46
CA ARG A 89 -15.40 10.17 2.15
C ARG A 89 -14.94 9.27 0.99
N ALA A 90 -14.89 7.96 1.23
CA ALA A 90 -14.56 6.99 0.19
C ALA A 90 -15.67 6.97 -0.89
N GLY A 91 -15.31 7.31 -2.12
CA GLY A 91 -16.17 7.14 -3.29
C GLY A 91 -15.96 5.75 -3.88
N PHE A 92 -16.97 4.89 -3.78
CA PHE A 92 -16.96 3.57 -4.42
C PHE A 92 -17.63 3.68 -5.79
N ASP A 93 -17.03 3.05 -6.81
CA ASP A 93 -17.61 2.97 -8.14
C ASP A 93 -18.86 2.08 -8.12
N PRO A 94 -20.06 2.63 -8.29
CA PRO A 94 -21.31 1.85 -8.29
C PRO A 94 -21.42 0.91 -9.49
N TRP A 95 -20.62 1.14 -10.56
CA TRP A 95 -20.71 0.41 -11.82
C TRP A 95 -19.63 -0.66 -11.98
N GLY A 96 -18.75 -0.84 -10.99
CA GLY A 96 -17.76 -1.92 -10.96
C GLY A 96 -16.64 -1.83 -12.02
N GLY A 97 -16.50 -0.69 -12.70
CA GLY A 97 -15.43 -0.45 -13.66
C GLY A 97 -14.03 -0.49 -13.03
N MET A 98 -13.91 -0.19 -11.74
CA MET A 98 -12.64 -0.28 -11.00
C MET A 98 -12.16 -1.72 -10.73
N GLU A 99 -13.02 -2.74 -10.84
CA GLU A 99 -12.60 -4.14 -10.67
C GLU A 99 -11.77 -4.67 -11.86
N TRP A 100 -11.86 -3.99 -13.00
CA TRP A 100 -11.18 -4.38 -14.25
C TRP A 100 -9.79 -3.73 -14.43
N LEU A 101 -9.35 -2.88 -13.50
CA LEU A 101 -8.06 -2.16 -13.51
C LEU A 101 -6.96 -2.88 -12.71
#